data_AF-A0A5B6VJY5-F1
#
_entry.id   AF-A0A5B6VJY5-F1
#
_cell.length_a   1.000
_cell.length_b   1.000
_cell.length_c   1.000
_cell.angle_alpha   90.00
_cell.angle_beta   90.00
_cell.angle_gamma   90.00
#
_symmetry.space_group_name_H-M   'P 1'
#
loop_
_entity.id
_entity.type
_entity.pdbx_description
1 polymer ?
#
loop_
_entity_poly.entity_id
_entity_poly.type
_entity_poly.pdbx_seq_one_letter_code
_entity_poly.pdbx_strand_id
1 'polypeptide(L)'
;MSNVSFTEAVTMQAQKEAPPDMQCKDKFLLQSVVASPGTAAKDITPEMFNKKSGNRVEECKLRVVYLAPPQPPSPVQEGSEEGSSSMASVSDNGSLNASEFTSVLRAHVKQHEPKHNSSDVTSLSLSLLLARSRISKLAKEKNAAIQQNKSLQQELVTYS
;
A
#
# COMPACT_ATOMS: atom_id res chain seq x y z
N MET A 1 -7.51 -30.17 -5.93
CA MET A 1 -8.35 -29.41 -4.97
C MET A 1 -8.74 -28.12 -5.65
N SER A 2 -10.03 -27.89 -5.87
CA SER A 2 -10.51 -26.59 -6.35
C SER A 2 -10.37 -25.57 -5.22
N ASN A 3 -9.78 -24.41 -5.53
CA ASN A 3 -9.81 -23.28 -4.61
C ASN A 3 -11.22 -22.68 -4.67
N VAL A 4 -11.97 -22.84 -3.59
CA VAL A 4 -13.29 -22.22 -3.43
C VAL A 4 -13.11 -20.99 -2.53
N SER A 5 -13.61 -19.84 -2.97
CA SER A 5 -13.58 -18.59 -2.20
C SER A 5 -14.97 -18.28 -1.64
N PHE A 6 -15.02 -17.85 -0.38
CA PHE A 6 -16.23 -17.35 0.27
C PHE A 6 -16.12 -15.84 0.45
N THR A 7 -17.24 -15.12 0.32
CA THR A 7 -17.32 -13.67 0.54
C THR A 7 -18.32 -13.41 1.66
N GLU A 8 -17.85 -12.79 2.75
CA GLU A 8 -18.69 -12.36 3.87
C GLU A 8 -18.70 -10.83 3.92
N ALA A 9 -19.89 -10.24 4.00
CA ALA A 9 -20.05 -8.79 4.04
C ALA A 9 -20.18 -8.30 5.49
N VAL A 10 -19.36 -7.31 5.87
CA VAL A 10 -19.45 -6.64 7.17
C VAL A 10 -19.96 -5.22 6.94
N THR A 11 -21.17 -4.94 7.42
CA THR A 11 -21.77 -3.60 7.33
C THR A 11 -21.56 -2.86 8.64
N MET A 12 -20.86 -1.73 8.59
CA MET A 12 -20.72 -0.85 9.74
C MET A 12 -21.99 -0.01 9.93
N GLN A 13 -22.35 0.29 11.18
CA GLN A 13 -23.41 1.26 11.46
C GLN A 13 -22.97 2.67 11.03
N ALA A 14 -23.92 3.45 10.51
CA ALA A 14 -23.67 4.82 10.10
C ALA A 14 -23.21 5.68 11.30
N GLN A 15 -22.11 6.39 11.12
CA GLN A 15 -21.62 7.35 12.12
C GLN A 15 -22.37 8.69 11.98
N LYS A 16 -22.66 9.32 13.12
CA LYS A 16 -23.23 10.68 13.14
C LYS A 16 -22.18 11.76 12.91
N GLU A 17 -20.98 11.55 13.44
CA GLU A 17 -19.83 12.44 13.33
C GLU A 17 -18.56 11.58 13.27
N ALA A 18 -17.54 12.07 12.58
CA ALA A 18 -16.24 11.41 12.49
C ALA A 18 -15.52 11.45 13.86
N PRO A 19 -14.91 10.33 14.30
CA PRO A 19 -14.14 10.35 15.55
C PRO A 19 -12.93 11.31 15.44
N PRO A 20 -12.60 12.07 16.49
CA PRO A 20 -11.57 13.12 16.43
C PRO A 20 -10.18 12.65 15.99
N ASP A 21 -9.83 11.41 16.30
CA ASP A 21 -8.55 10.80 15.95
C ASP A 21 -8.61 9.96 14.66
N MET A 22 -9.79 9.84 14.04
CA MET A 22 -10.06 8.94 12.90
C MET A 22 -9.60 7.50 13.15
N GLN A 23 -9.63 7.02 14.40
CA GLN A 23 -9.27 5.66 14.74
C GLN A 23 -10.49 4.81 15.07
N CYS A 24 -10.55 3.62 14.47
CA CYS A 24 -11.47 2.59 14.91
C CYS A 24 -10.76 1.67 15.91
N LYS A 25 -11.35 1.48 17.09
CA LYS A 25 -10.82 0.55 18.11
C LYS A 25 -11.31 -0.88 17.91
N ASP A 26 -12.23 -1.08 16.96
CA ASP A 26 -12.82 -2.38 16.67
C ASP A 26 -11.79 -3.32 16.07
N LYS A 27 -11.96 -4.60 16.40
CA LYS A 27 -11.13 -5.70 15.93
C LYS A 27 -12.06 -6.84 15.57
N PHE A 28 -11.83 -7.42 14.40
CA PHE A 28 -12.47 -8.66 14.00
C PHE A 28 -11.51 -9.82 14.25
N LEU A 29 -12.05 -10.92 14.71
CA LEU A 29 -11.34 -12.19 14.81
C LEU A 29 -12.01 -13.16 13.85
N LEU A 30 -11.30 -13.52 12.78
CA LEU A 30 -11.68 -14.63 11.93
C LEU A 30 -11.05 -15.89 12.49
N GLN A 31 -11.86 -16.90 12.77
CA GLN A 31 -11.38 -18.22 13.19
C GLN A 31 -11.80 -19.26 12.16
N SER A 32 -10.89 -20.17 11.83
CA SER A 32 -11.16 -21.30 10.96
C SER A 32 -10.65 -22.60 11.57
N VAL A 33 -11.33 -23.69 11.24
CA VAL A 33 -11.00 -25.05 11.67
C VAL A 33 -11.12 -25.97 10.46
N VAL A 34 -10.31 -27.02 10.44
CA VAL A 34 -10.45 -28.07 9.44
C VAL A 34 -11.63 -28.95 9.84
N ALA A 35 -12.69 -28.96 9.03
CA ALA A 35 -13.83 -29.85 9.22
C ALA A 35 -13.49 -31.26 8.72
N SER A 36 -14.01 -32.27 9.42
CA SER A 36 -13.91 -33.66 8.97
C SER A 36 -14.78 -33.89 7.72
N PRO A 37 -14.43 -34.85 6.86
CA PRO A 37 -15.29 -35.22 5.74
C PRO A 37 -16.70 -35.61 6.22
N GLY A 38 -17.72 -35.02 5.60
CA GLY A 38 -19.13 -35.29 5.96
C GLY A 38 -19.68 -34.47 7.13
N THR A 39 -18.90 -33.57 7.74
CA THR A 39 -19.41 -32.61 8.73
C THR A 39 -20.51 -31.74 8.12
N ALA A 40 -21.70 -31.75 8.73
CA ALA A 40 -22.80 -30.86 8.35
C ALA A 40 -22.86 -29.63 9.27
N ALA A 41 -23.61 -28.61 8.86
CA ALA A 41 -23.73 -27.36 9.63
C ALA A 41 -24.24 -27.55 11.07
N LYS A 42 -25.08 -28.56 11.30
CA LYS A 42 -25.61 -28.92 12.63
C LYS A 42 -24.56 -29.52 13.58
N ASP A 43 -23.48 -30.07 13.04
CA ASP A 43 -22.41 -30.71 13.81
C ASP A 43 -21.34 -29.69 14.22
N ILE A 44 -21.45 -28.44 13.75
CA ILE A 44 -20.53 -27.35 14.10
C ILE A 44 -20.83 -26.90 15.53
N THR A 45 -19.89 -27.14 16.44
CA THR A 45 -20.00 -26.75 17.85
C THR A 45 -18.95 -25.70 18.23
N PRO A 46 -19.20 -24.89 19.27
CA PRO A 46 -18.19 -23.94 19.78
C PRO A 46 -16.89 -24.61 20.24
N GLU A 47 -16.96 -25.87 20.69
CA GLU A 47 -15.80 -26.63 21.15
C GLU A 47 -14.76 -26.86 20.04
N MET A 48 -15.20 -26.97 18.77
CA MET A 48 -14.29 -27.10 17.63
C MET A 48 -13.32 -25.92 17.53
N PHE A 49 -13.73 -24.74 17.97
CA PHE A 49 -12.93 -23.51 17.94
C PHE A 49 -12.10 -23.29 19.22
N ASN A 50 -12.08 -24.25 20.15
CA ASN A 50 -11.27 -24.18 21.37
C ASN A 50 -9.88 -24.81 21.18
N LYS A 51 -8.84 -23.97 21.20
CA LYS A 51 -7.43 -24.41 21.13
C LYS A 51 -7.00 -25.30 22.30
N LYS A 52 -7.60 -25.15 23.48
CA LYS A 52 -7.25 -25.96 24.67
C LYS A 52 -7.70 -27.40 24.55
N SER A 53 -8.67 -27.68 23.68
CA SER A 53 -9.16 -29.05 23.40
C SER A 53 -8.24 -29.83 22.46
N GLY A 54 -7.09 -29.29 22.07
CA GLY A 54 -6.17 -29.92 21.12
C GLY A 54 -6.53 -29.70 19.64
N ASN A 55 -7.59 -28.94 19.37
CA ASN A 55 -8.02 -28.63 18.00
C ASN A 55 -7.05 -27.65 17.31
N ARG A 56 -6.78 -27.89 16.02
CA ARG A 56 -6.04 -26.94 15.18
C ARG A 56 -6.97 -25.82 14.71
N VAL A 57 -6.93 -24.71 15.42
CA VAL A 57 -7.70 -23.50 15.12
C VAL A 57 -6.77 -22.42 14.56
N GLU A 58 -7.06 -21.97 13.35
CA GLU A 58 -6.37 -20.85 12.71
C GLU A 58 -7.11 -19.55 13.03
N GLU A 59 -6.35 -18.49 13.34
CA GLU A 59 -6.91 -17.21 13.76
C GLU A 59 -6.28 -16.06 12.98
N CYS A 60 -7.12 -15.20 12.42
CA CYS A 60 -6.70 -13.97 11.76
C CYS A 60 -7.35 -12.77 12.47
N LYS A 61 -6.52 -11.92 13.07
CA LYS A 61 -6.97 -10.68 13.73
C LYS A 61 -6.92 -9.53 12.73
N LEU A 62 -8.08 -8.96 12.42
CA LEU A 62 -8.23 -7.85 11.50
C LEU A 62 -8.48 -6.58 12.30
N ARG A 63 -7.77 -5.50 11.98
CA ARG A 63 -8.00 -4.16 12.54
C ARG A 63 -8.82 -3.34 11.56
N VAL A 64 -9.70 -2.52 12.10
CA VAL A 64 -10.46 -1.55 11.30
C VAL A 64 -9.67 -0.25 11.25
N VAL A 65 -9.57 0.35 10.07
CA VAL A 65 -8.92 1.65 9.85
C VAL A 65 -9.91 2.53 9.12
N TYR A 66 -10.13 3.74 9.62
CA TYR A 66 -10.90 4.74 8.89
C TYR A 66 -9.97 5.47 7.92
N LEU A 67 -10.44 5.65 6.70
CA LEU A 67 -9.75 6.43 5.68
C LEU A 67 -10.61 7.63 5.34
N ALA A 68 -9.97 8.80 5.24
CA ALA A 68 -10.65 9.99 4.75
C ALA A 68 -11.15 9.73 3.31
N PRO A 69 -12.31 10.28 2.92
CA PRO A 69 -12.78 10.18 1.55
C PRO A 69 -11.73 10.74 0.57
N PRO A 70 -11.61 10.18 -0.64
CA PRO A 70 -10.75 10.74 -1.68
C PRO A 70 -11.09 12.22 -1.90
N GLN A 71 -10.07 13.08 -1.97
CA GLN A 71 -10.27 14.50 -2.25
C GLN A 71 -10.88 14.65 -3.65
N PRO A 72 -11.91 15.49 -3.84
CA PRO A 72 -12.45 15.75 -5.16
C PRO A 72 -11.35 16.34 -6.08
N PRO A 73 -11.38 16.04 -7.39
CA PRO A 73 -10.45 16.66 -8.33
C PRO A 73 -10.57 18.18 -8.21
N SER A 74 -9.44 18.88 -8.16
CA SER A 74 -9.43 20.34 -8.10
C SER A 74 -10.24 20.90 -9.26
N PRO A 75 -11.10 21.91 -9.05
CA PRO A 75 -11.81 22.56 -10.13
C PRO A 75 -10.80 22.97 -11.20
N VAL A 76 -10.92 22.37 -12.38
CA VAL A 76 -10.15 22.82 -13.53
C VAL A 76 -10.62 24.24 -13.79
N GLN A 77 -9.71 25.20 -13.70
CA GLN A 77 -10.00 26.56 -14.12
C GLN A 77 -10.42 26.45 -15.59
N GLU A 78 -11.72 26.58 -15.87
CA GLU A 78 -12.17 26.82 -17.23
C GLU A 78 -11.48 28.11 -17.66
N GLY A 79 -10.50 27.96 -18.54
CA GLY A 79 -9.79 29.09 -19.12
C GLY A 79 -10.84 29.96 -19.80
N SER A 80 -11.09 31.13 -19.23
CA SER A 80 -11.76 32.20 -19.94
C SER A 80 -10.86 32.55 -21.12
N GLU A 81 -11.24 32.06 -22.29
CA GLU A 81 -10.66 32.44 -23.57
C GLU A 81 -11.12 33.86 -23.92
N GLU A 82 -10.62 34.87 -23.21
CA GLU A 82 -10.61 36.22 -23.74
C GLU A 82 -9.30 36.91 -23.37
N GLY A 83 -8.56 37.25 -24.42
CA GLY A 83 -7.11 37.43 -24.38
C GLY A 83 -6.64 38.72 -23.73
N SER A 84 -5.37 38.72 -23.34
CA SER A 84 -4.34 39.59 -23.95
C SER A 84 -2.97 39.47 -23.26
N SER A 85 -1.93 39.28 -24.08
CA SER A 85 -0.57 39.88 -24.08
C SER A 85 0.25 39.97 -22.76
N SER A 86 1.55 39.69 -22.66
CA SER A 86 2.64 39.57 -23.64
C SER A 86 3.86 38.85 -23.03
N MET A 87 4.54 38.05 -23.86
CA MET A 87 6.00 37.83 -24.00
C MET A 87 7.00 37.84 -22.81
N ALA A 88 7.97 36.93 -22.98
CA ALA A 88 9.38 36.89 -22.52
C ALA A 88 9.62 35.90 -21.34
N SER A 89 10.52 34.90 -21.38
CA SER A 89 11.72 34.69 -22.21
C SER A 89 12.19 33.21 -22.20
N VAL A 90 12.51 32.69 -23.39
CA VAL A 90 13.74 31.98 -23.87
C VAL A 90 14.54 30.98 -22.99
N SER A 91 14.74 29.77 -23.59
CA SER A 91 15.84 28.75 -23.50
C SER A 91 16.19 28.10 -22.15
N ASP A 92 16.71 26.86 -22.04
CA ASP A 92 17.42 25.96 -22.96
C ASP A 92 17.21 24.48 -22.54
N ASN A 93 17.41 23.56 -23.47
CA ASN A 93 17.31 22.11 -23.34
C ASN A 93 18.50 21.52 -22.54
N GLY A 94 18.23 20.67 -21.53
CA GLY A 94 19.29 19.96 -20.81
C GLY A 94 18.78 18.82 -19.94
N SER A 95 19.18 17.59 -20.29
CA SER A 95 18.93 16.34 -19.56
C SER A 95 19.32 16.44 -18.07
N LEU A 96 18.32 16.41 -17.17
CA LEU A 96 18.57 16.51 -15.72
C LEU A 96 18.73 15.13 -15.09
N ASN A 97 19.99 14.80 -14.83
CA ASN A 97 20.44 13.61 -14.11
C ASN A 97 20.02 13.70 -12.62
N ALA A 98 19.67 12.56 -12.04
CA ALA A 98 19.09 12.38 -10.69
C ALA A 98 19.91 12.91 -9.49
N SER A 99 21.03 13.60 -9.71
CA SER A 99 21.91 14.13 -8.67
C SER A 99 21.48 15.48 -8.11
N GLU A 100 20.65 16.28 -8.80
CA GLU A 100 20.32 17.64 -8.34
C GLU A 100 19.18 17.70 -7.30
N PHE A 101 18.37 16.65 -7.16
CA PHE A 101 17.24 16.66 -6.23
C PHE A 101 17.64 16.62 -4.75
N THR A 102 18.87 16.19 -4.44
CA THR A 102 19.41 16.19 -3.06
C THR A 102 19.87 17.57 -2.59
N SER A 103 20.08 18.52 -3.52
CA SER A 103 20.48 19.89 -3.19
C SER A 103 19.30 20.75 -2.76
N VAL A 104 18.13 20.53 -3.36
CA VAL A 104 16.92 21.36 -3.15
C VAL A 104 16.33 21.19 -1.74
N LEU A 105 16.45 20.01 -1.13
CA LEU A 105 15.96 19.77 0.23
C LEU A 105 16.75 20.52 1.32
N ARG A 106 18.02 20.87 1.08
CA ARG A 106 18.83 21.59 2.08
C ARG A 106 18.56 23.10 2.13
N ALA A 107 18.00 23.68 1.07
CA ALA A 107 17.74 25.13 1.02
C ALA A 107 16.41 25.54 1.68
N HIS A 108 15.50 24.59 1.96
CA HIS A 108 14.15 24.89 2.47
C HIS A 108 14.01 24.91 4.01
N VAL A 109 15.12 24.91 4.77
CA VAL A 109 15.07 24.94 6.25
C VAL A 109 14.96 26.36 6.84
N LYS A 110 14.98 27.41 6.01
CA LYS A 110 14.71 28.78 6.47
C LYS A 110 13.65 29.43 5.59
N GLN A 111 12.39 29.28 5.97
CA GLN A 111 11.54 30.39 6.40
C GLN A 111 10.06 29.99 6.36
N HIS A 112 9.41 30.25 7.49
CA HIS A 112 7.98 30.50 7.71
C HIS A 112 6.99 29.31 7.64
N GLU A 113 6.47 28.97 8.83
CA GLU A 113 5.26 28.16 9.06
C GLU A 113 3.99 28.87 8.53
N PRO A 114 2.98 28.11 8.08
CA PRO A 114 1.89 27.79 9.01
C PRO A 114 1.43 26.32 9.00
N LYS A 115 1.14 25.85 10.22
CA LYS A 115 0.37 24.67 10.64
C LYS A 115 -0.81 24.26 9.72
N HIS A 116 -0.80 23.01 9.25
CA HIS A 116 -1.58 21.86 9.81
C HIS A 116 -1.65 20.64 8.84
N ASN A 117 -0.88 20.65 7.76
CA ASN A 117 -0.86 19.63 6.69
C ASN A 117 0.57 19.13 6.32
N SER A 118 1.60 19.68 6.95
CA SER A 118 3.02 19.39 6.63
C SER A 118 3.51 18.02 7.12
N SER A 119 2.96 17.53 8.23
CA SER A 119 3.36 16.23 8.83
C SER A 119 3.05 15.05 7.91
N ASP A 120 1.87 15.06 7.27
CA ASP A 120 1.41 13.96 6.42
C ASP A 120 2.16 13.91 5.08
N VAL A 121 2.44 15.08 4.49
CA VAL A 121 3.23 15.19 3.25
C VAL A 121 4.67 14.70 3.48
N THR A 122 5.26 15.04 4.62
CA THR A 122 6.61 14.60 4.98
C THR A 122 6.67 13.08 5.19
N SER A 123 5.66 12.51 5.86
CA SER A 123 5.53 11.07 6.06
C SER A 123 5.35 10.30 4.75
N LEU A 124 4.47 10.79 3.86
CA LEU A 124 4.26 10.20 2.53
C LEU A 124 5.51 10.25 1.66
N SER A 125 6.25 11.37 1.70
CA SER A 125 7.51 11.51 0.96
C SER A 125 8.56 10.49 1.43
N LEU A 126 8.67 10.28 2.74
CA LEU A 126 9.60 9.28 3.30
C LEU A 126 9.19 7.85 2.93
N SER A 127 7.89 7.54 3.01
CA SER A 127 7.31 6.27 2.57
C SER A 127 7.62 5.97 1.09
N LEU A 128 7.42 6.96 0.22
CA LEU A 128 7.70 6.83 -1.22
C LEU A 128 9.18 6.56 -1.48
N LEU A 129 10.09 7.23 -0.76
CA LEU A 129 11.52 7.00 -0.87
C LEU A 129 11.92 5.58 -0.47
N LEU A 130 11.37 5.07 0.64
CA LEU A 130 11.62 3.70 1.11
C LEU A 130 11.09 2.65 0.12
N ALA A 131 9.89 2.86 -0.43
CA ALA A 131 9.31 1.98 -1.45
C ALA A 131 10.19 1.91 -2.71
N ARG A 132 10.65 3.07 -3.20
CA ARG A 132 11.57 3.14 -4.36
C ARG A 132 12.88 2.40 -4.10
N SER A 133 13.46 2.57 -2.90
CA SER A 133 14.68 1.86 -2.50
C SER A 133 14.49 0.34 -2.50
N ARG A 134 13.38 -0.15 -1.94
CA ARG A 134 13.05 -1.59 -1.94
C ARG A 134 12.85 -2.14 -3.35
N ILE A 135 12.11 -1.43 -4.20
CA ILE A 135 11.89 -1.82 -5.60
C ILE A 135 13.22 -1.91 -6.35
N SER A 136 14.11 -0.92 -6.17
CA SER A 136 15.44 -0.93 -6.79
C SER A 136 16.28 -2.13 -6.35
N LYS A 137 16.26 -2.48 -5.05
CA LYS A 137 16.96 -3.66 -4.53
C LYS A 137 16.41 -4.96 -5.12
N LEU A 138 15.09 -5.15 -5.10
CA LEU A 138 14.44 -6.34 -5.66
C LEU A 138 14.70 -6.49 -7.16
N ALA A 139 14.76 -5.39 -7.91
CA ALA A 139 15.08 -5.42 -9.33
C ALA A 139 16.52 -5.93 -9.58
N LYS A 140 17.49 -5.51 -8.76
CA LYS A 140 18.88 -6.00 -8.83
C LYS A 140 18.97 -7.49 -8.51
N GLU A 141 18.31 -7.93 -7.42
CA GLU A 141 18.29 -9.35 -7.02
C GLU A 141 17.63 -10.23 -8.09
N LYS A 142 16.51 -9.78 -8.67
CA LYS A 142 15.86 -10.48 -9.80
C LYS A 142 16.83 -10.65 -10.98
N ASN A 143 17.53 -9.59 -11.36
CA ASN A 143 18.45 -9.65 -12.50
C ASN A 143 19.63 -10.58 -12.24
N ALA A 144 20.18 -10.58 -11.02
CA ALA A 144 21.23 -11.51 -10.60
C ALA A 144 20.76 -12.97 -10.67
N ALA A 145 19.54 -13.26 -10.17
CA ALA A 145 18.95 -14.60 -10.24
C ALA A 145 18.72 -15.08 -11.68
N ILE A 146 18.28 -14.18 -12.57
CA ILE A 146 18.14 -14.49 -14.00
C ILE A 146 19.50 -14.83 -14.62
N GLN A 147 20.55 -14.06 -14.31
CA GLN A 147 21.89 -14.31 -14.84
C GLN A 147 22.46 -15.64 -14.33
N GLN A 148 22.28 -15.94 -13.04
CA GLN A 148 22.69 -17.21 -12.46
C GLN A 148 21.96 -18.39 -13.11
N ASN A 149 20.64 -18.29 -13.29
CA ASN A 149 19.86 -19.35 -13.96
C ASN A 149 20.34 -19.59 -15.40
N LYS A 150 20.66 -18.53 -16.15
CA LYS A 150 21.22 -18.66 -17.50
C LYS A 150 22.55 -19.41 -17.50
N SER A 151 23.44 -19.11 -16.53
CA SER A 151 24.72 -19.81 -16.39
C SER A 151 24.54 -21.30 -16.10
N LEU A 152 23.64 -21.64 -15.17
CA LEU A 152 23.35 -23.03 -14.83
C LEU A 152 22.74 -23.81 -16.00
N GLN A 153 21.86 -23.17 -16.78
CA GLN A 153 21.32 -23.78 -18.00
C GLN A 153 22.42 -24.04 -19.04
N GLN A 154 23.37 -23.13 -19.21
CA GLN A 154 24.50 -23.34 -20.13
C GLN A 154 25.44 -24.44 -19.65
N GLU A 155 25.67 -24.54 -18.34
CA GLU A 155 26.48 -25.61 -17.75
C GLU A 155 25.83 -27.00 -17.96
N LEU A 156 24.52 -27.12 -17.72
CA LEU A 156 23.78 -28.37 -17.97
C LEU A 156 23.84 -28.84 -19.42
N VAL A 157 23.82 -27.90 -20.38
CA VAL A 157 23.95 -28.21 -21.82
C VAL A 157 25.38 -28.59 -22.19
N THR A 158 26.38 -28.12 -21.44
CA THR A 158 27.79 -28.43 -21.71
C THR A 158 28.18 -29.84 -21.22
N TYR A 159 27.46 -30.39 -20.24
CA TYR A 159 27.68 -31.73 -19.68
C TYR A 159 26.76 -32.83 -20.23
N SER A 160 25.95 -32.53 -21.26
CA SER A 160 25.09 -33.48 -21.99
C SER A 160 25.62 -33.74 -23.39
#